data_AF-A0A661F9V1-F1
#
_entry.id   AF-A0A661F9V1-F1
#
_cell.length_a   1.000
_cell.length_b   1.000
_cell.length_c   1.000
_cell.angle_alpha   90.00
_cell.angle_beta   90.00
_cell.angle_gamma   90.00
#
_symmetry.space_group_name_H-M   'P 1'
#
loop_
_entity.id
_entity.type
_entity.pdbx_description
1 polymer ?
#
loop_
_entity_poly.entity_id
_entity_poly.type
_entity_poly.pdbx_seq_one_letter_code
_entity_poly.pdbx_strand_id
1 'polypeptide(L)'
;QQLDDKSRQEFQEESELQLLYKHFSVLPSTEQLSKDKAAWLTYFANDPTIQSADRTLDYLLHSSALKCQKVVVNQTGGFGCSDHAPLTAEFSPAHDSDTTQSPA
;
A
#
# COMPACT_ATOMS: atom_id res chain seq x y z
N GLN A 1 10.73 -7.20 -15.23
CA GLN A 1 12.07 -6.74 -14.83
C GLN A 1 12.87 -7.96 -14.41
N GLN A 2 14.13 -8.08 -14.82
CA GLN A 2 15.03 -9.15 -14.40
C GLN A 2 15.97 -8.54 -13.35
N LEU A 3 15.98 -9.10 -12.13
CA LEU A 3 16.86 -8.64 -11.05
C LEU A 3 18.31 -9.01 -11.38
N ASP A 4 19.25 -8.09 -11.16
CA ASP A 4 20.69 -8.37 -11.23
C ASP A 4 21.14 -9.28 -10.07
N ASP A 5 22.34 -9.85 -10.18
CA ASP A 5 22.81 -10.88 -9.23
C ASP A 5 22.89 -10.37 -7.79
N LYS A 6 23.13 -9.08 -7.59
CA LYS A 6 23.19 -8.45 -6.27
C LYS A 6 21.79 -8.24 -5.68
N SER A 7 20.83 -7.79 -6.50
CA SER A 7 19.44 -7.60 -6.09
C SER A 7 18.71 -8.92 -5.87
N ARG A 8 19.16 -10.00 -6.51
CA ARG A 8 18.66 -11.36 -6.28
C ARG A 8 19.02 -11.91 -4.90
N GLN A 9 20.15 -11.51 -4.32
CA GLN A 9 20.54 -11.94 -2.97
C GLN A 9 19.63 -11.34 -1.88
N GLU A 10 19.16 -10.11 -2.09
CA GLU A 10 18.25 -9.42 -1.17
C GLU A 10 16.77 -9.75 -1.42
N PHE A 11 16.46 -10.44 -2.53
CA PHE A 11 15.10 -10.85 -2.83
C PHE A 11 14.69 -12.04 -1.97
N GLN A 12 13.69 -11.83 -1.13
CA GLN A 12 13.01 -12.90 -0.40
C GLN A 12 11.70 -13.26 -1.11
N GLU A 13 11.54 -14.54 -1.46
CA GLU A 13 10.32 -15.05 -2.08
C GLU A 13 9.12 -14.94 -1.12
N GLU A 14 9.33 -15.30 0.14
CA GLU A 14 8.41 -15.02 1.24
C GLU A 14 8.83 -13.73 1.96
N SER A 15 8.25 -12.61 1.53
CA SER A 15 8.49 -11.31 2.18
C SER A 15 7.85 -11.24 3.57
N GLU A 16 8.49 -10.52 4.49
CA GLU A 16 7.95 -10.16 5.80
C GLU A 16 6.58 -9.46 5.71
N LEU A 17 6.29 -8.80 4.58
CA LEU A 17 4.98 -8.23 4.31
C LEU A 17 3.88 -9.29 4.30
N GLN A 18 4.14 -10.53 3.88
CA GLN A 18 3.14 -11.60 3.87
C GLN A 18 2.52 -11.82 5.26
N LEU A 19 3.34 -11.75 6.31
CA LEU A 19 2.84 -11.83 7.69
C LEU A 19 1.90 -10.68 8.01
N LEU A 20 2.23 -9.46 7.58
CA LEU A 20 1.39 -8.29 7.80
C LEU A 20 0.05 -8.40 7.07
N TYR A 21 0.05 -8.84 5.81
CA TYR A 21 -1.17 -9.11 5.03
C TYR A 21 -2.05 -10.21 5.64
N LYS A 22 -1.46 -11.15 6.40
CA LYS A 22 -2.20 -12.19 7.11
C LYS A 22 -2.93 -11.67 8.34
N HIS A 23 -2.39 -10.65 9.01
CA HIS A 23 -2.89 -10.17 10.31
C HIS A 23 -3.64 -8.84 10.25
N PHE A 24 -3.38 -8.02 9.25
CA PHE A 24 -3.94 -6.68 9.12
C PHE A 24 -4.53 -6.45 7.73
N SER A 25 -5.45 -5.50 7.65
CA SER A 25 -5.83 -4.92 6.37
C SER A 25 -4.71 -3.98 5.93
N VAL A 26 -4.16 -4.22 4.74
CA VAL A 26 -3.03 -3.47 4.17
C VAL A 26 -3.50 -2.72 2.93
N LEU A 27 -3.11 -1.45 2.83
CA LEU A 27 -3.38 -0.58 1.70
C LEU A 27 -2.04 -0.12 1.06
N PRO A 28 -1.87 -0.28 -0.25
CA PRO A 28 -2.78 -0.99 -1.15
C PRO A 28 -2.85 -2.49 -0.86
N SER A 29 -4.02 -3.07 -1.10
CA SER A 29 -4.19 -4.52 -1.06
C SER A 29 -3.47 -5.19 -2.24
N THR A 30 -3.19 -6.48 -2.12
CA THR A 30 -2.64 -7.28 -3.23
C THR A 30 -3.52 -7.24 -4.47
N GLU A 31 -4.85 -7.20 -4.30
CA GLU A 31 -5.80 -7.03 -5.39
C GLU A 31 -5.69 -5.66 -6.05
N GLN A 32 -5.60 -4.58 -5.26
CA GLN A 32 -5.43 -3.22 -5.78
C GLN A 32 -4.12 -3.07 -6.57
N LEU A 33 -3.03 -3.63 -6.04
CA LEU A 33 -1.73 -3.68 -6.74
C LEU A 33 -1.81 -4.47 -8.04
N SER A 34 -2.53 -5.59 -8.04
CA SER A 34 -2.71 -6.43 -9.24
C SER A 34 -3.54 -5.73 -10.31
N LYS A 35 -4.53 -4.93 -9.90
CA LYS A 35 -5.45 -4.24 -10.81
C LYS A 35 -4.83 -3.01 -11.46
N ASP A 36 -4.15 -2.17 -10.67
CA ASP A 36 -3.53 -0.94 -11.16
C ASP A 36 -2.33 -0.54 -10.33
N LYS A 37 -1.21 -1.23 -10.51
CA LYS A 37 0.05 -0.94 -9.81
C LYS A 37 0.51 0.51 -10.00
N ALA A 38 0.27 1.12 -11.17
CA ALA A 38 0.79 2.45 -11.49
C ALA A 38 0.21 3.53 -10.57
N ALA A 39 -1.08 3.41 -10.20
CA ALA A 39 -1.73 4.30 -9.24
C ALA A 39 -1.18 4.22 -7.81
N TRP A 40 -0.34 3.21 -7.52
CA TRP A 40 0.21 2.93 -6.18
C TRP A 40 1.71 3.15 -6.08
N LEU A 41 2.36 3.68 -7.11
CA LEU A 41 3.80 3.98 -7.04
C LEU A 41 4.01 5.20 -6.16
N THR A 42 4.85 5.07 -5.14
CA THR A 42 5.08 6.11 -4.14
C THR A 42 6.49 6.66 -4.18
N TYR A 43 7.47 5.93 -4.71
CA TYR A 43 8.87 6.35 -4.67
C TYR A 43 9.38 6.84 -6.03
N PHE A 44 10.08 7.98 -6.03
CA PHE A 44 10.82 8.55 -7.15
C PHE A 44 12.31 8.30 -6.97
N ALA A 45 12.98 7.72 -7.98
CA ALA A 45 14.41 7.53 -7.88
C ALA A 45 15.17 8.87 -7.87
N ASN A 46 16.21 8.94 -7.03
CA ASN A 46 17.18 10.05 -7.04
C ASN A 46 18.00 10.13 -8.35
N ASP A 47 17.80 9.18 -9.28
CA ASP A 47 18.31 9.27 -10.64
C ASP A 47 17.48 10.30 -11.44
N PRO A 48 18.08 11.44 -11.85
CA PRO A 48 17.36 12.50 -12.54
C PRO A 48 16.84 12.10 -13.93
N THR A 49 17.27 10.95 -14.47
CA THR A 49 16.74 10.41 -15.72
C THR A 49 15.39 9.71 -15.54
N ILE A 50 15.01 9.37 -14.31
CA ILE A 50 13.74 8.74 -13.95
C ILE A 50 12.82 9.81 -13.37
N GLN A 51 11.90 10.32 -14.19
CA GLN A 51 11.02 11.43 -13.81
C GLN A 51 9.66 10.99 -13.26
N SER A 52 9.48 9.69 -13.01
CA SER A 52 8.23 9.12 -12.52
C SER A 52 8.48 8.18 -11.36
N ALA A 53 7.47 7.99 -10.52
CA ALA A 53 7.54 6.98 -9.49
C ALA A 53 7.71 5.58 -10.11
N ASP A 54 8.49 4.72 -9.47
CA ASP A 54 8.85 3.40 -10.02
C ASP A 54 8.49 2.23 -9.11
N ARG A 55 8.29 2.49 -7.81
CA ARG A 55 8.03 1.47 -6.78
C ARG A 55 6.95 1.90 -5.80
N THR A 56 6.19 0.92 -5.30
CA THR A 56 5.34 1.07 -4.12
C THR A 56 6.17 0.68 -2.91
N LEU A 57 6.49 1.65 -2.06
CA LEU A 57 7.26 1.42 -0.83
C LEU A 57 6.48 1.83 0.43
N ASP A 58 5.40 2.59 0.26
CA ASP A 58 4.60 3.08 1.37
C ASP A 58 3.29 2.30 1.45
N TYR A 59 2.98 1.83 2.66
CA TYR A 59 1.81 1.02 2.95
C TYR A 59 1.13 1.52 4.23
N LEU A 60 -0.19 1.43 4.29
CA LEU A 60 -0.97 1.67 5.51
C LEU A 60 -1.55 0.36 6.00
N LEU A 61 -1.31 0.06 7.27
CA LEU A 61 -1.86 -1.12 7.95
C LEU A 61 -2.89 -0.65 8.96
N HIS A 62 -4.07 -1.27 8.96
CA HIS A 62 -5.11 -0.93 9.91
C HIS A 62 -5.81 -2.17 10.47
N SER A 63 -6.38 -2.02 11.67
CA SER A 63 -7.20 -3.04 12.31
C SER A 63 -8.52 -3.25 11.56
N SER A 64 -9.12 -4.44 11.70
CA SER A 64 -10.47 -4.74 11.21
C SER A 64 -11.57 -3.89 11.84
N ALA A 65 -11.31 -3.26 12.99
CA ALA A 65 -12.21 -2.29 13.61
C ALA A 65 -12.35 -0.97 12.82
N LEU A 66 -11.57 -0.79 11.75
CA LEU A 66 -11.65 0.36 10.85
C LEU A 66 -12.02 -0.09 9.44
N LYS A 67 -12.88 0.69 8.79
CA LYS A 67 -13.20 0.56 7.37
C LYS A 67 -12.56 1.70 6.59
N CYS A 68 -11.72 1.37 5.61
CA CYS A 68 -11.18 2.35 4.68
C CYS A 68 -12.30 2.85 3.75
N GLN A 69 -12.53 4.16 3.73
CA GLN A 69 -13.50 4.83 2.88
C GLN A 69 -12.88 5.30 1.57
N LYS A 70 -11.66 5.82 1.67
CA LYS A 70 -10.90 6.33 0.52
C LYS A 70 -9.42 6.17 0.80
N VAL A 71 -8.67 5.85 -0.25
CA VAL A 71 -7.22 5.76 -0.21
C VAL A 71 -6.67 6.21 -1.56
N VAL A 72 -5.59 6.99 -1.55
CA VAL A 72 -4.98 7.54 -2.76
C VAL A 72 -3.50 7.83 -2.55
N VAL A 73 -2.69 7.61 -3.59
CA VAL A 73 -1.33 8.15 -3.68
C VAL A 73 -1.37 9.46 -4.44
N ASN A 74 -0.87 10.52 -3.81
CA ASN A 74 -0.75 11.82 -4.45
C ASN A 74 0.59 11.96 -5.18
N GLN A 75 0.69 11.38 -6.38
CA GLN A 75 1.91 11.40 -7.20
C GLN A 75 2.27 12.78 -7.75
N THR A 76 1.36 13.75 -7.66
CA THR A 76 1.62 15.14 -8.08
C THR A 76 1.96 16.06 -6.89
N GLY A 77 1.90 15.56 -5.65
CA GLY A 77 2.22 16.29 -4.43
C GLY A 77 3.55 15.87 -3.81
N GLY A 78 4.21 16.77 -3.10
CA GLY A 78 5.49 16.49 -2.41
C GLY A 78 6.75 16.90 -3.17
N PHE A 79 6.62 17.38 -4.41
CA PHE A 79 7.75 17.85 -5.20
C PHE A 79 8.53 18.95 -4.46
N GLY A 80 9.82 18.69 -4.23
CA GLY A 80 10.76 19.61 -3.59
C GLY A 80 11.05 19.34 -2.11
N CYS A 81 10.29 18.46 -1.45
CA CYS A 81 10.48 18.17 -0.02
C CYS A 81 10.80 16.69 0.30
N SER A 82 10.50 15.76 -0.61
CA SER A 82 10.74 14.31 -0.45
C SER A 82 10.81 13.62 -1.81
N ASP A 83 11.47 12.45 -1.87
CA ASP A 83 11.45 11.49 -2.98
C ASP A 83 10.30 10.46 -2.86
N HIS A 84 9.41 10.63 -1.88
CA HIS A 84 8.17 9.87 -1.74
C HIS A 84 6.91 10.72 -1.98
N ALA A 85 5.98 10.20 -2.78
CA ALA A 85 4.61 10.68 -2.92
C ALA A 85 3.79 10.31 -1.67
N PRO A 86 2.97 11.25 -1.13
CA PRO A 86 2.12 10.96 0.00
C PRO A 86 1.06 9.88 -0.30
N LEU A 87 0.97 8.87 0.56
CA LEU A 87 -0.15 7.93 0.64
C LEU A 87 -1.12 8.41 1.73
N THR A 88 -2.36 8.69 1.37
CA THR A 88 -3.40 9.13 2.31
C THR A 88 -4.59 8.19 2.31
N ALA A 89 -5.21 8.02 3.48
CA ALA A 89 -6.43 7.25 3.62
C ALA A 89 -7.39 7.89 4.63
N GLU A 90 -8.68 7.72 4.38
CA GLU A 90 -9.78 8.13 5.24
C GLU A 90 -10.45 6.86 5.79
N PHE A 91 -10.65 6.83 7.10
CA PHE A 91 -11.21 5.68 7.81
C PHE A 91 -12.48 6.07 8.57
N SER A 92 -13.40 5.11 8.70
CA SER A 92 -14.47 5.13 9.68
C SER A 92 -14.35 3.93 10.61
N PRO A 93 -14.99 3.94 11.79
CA PRO A 93 -15.23 2.71 12.53
C PRO A 93 -15.94 1.68 11.64
N ALA A 94 -15.56 0.41 11.75
CA ALA A 94 -16.35 -0.69 11.25
C ALA A 94 -17.55 -0.85 12.20
N HIS A 95 -18.77 -0.62 11.71
CA HIS A 95 -19.94 -0.97 12.50
C HIS A 95 -20.10 -2.49 12.51
N ASP A 96 -20.29 -3.07 13.69
CA ASP A 96 -20.75 -4.44 13.85
C ASP A 96 -22.20 -4.55 13.36
N SER A 97 -22.40 -4.63 12.05
CA SER A 97 -23.69 -4.98 11.50
C SER A 97 -23.86 -6.50 11.50
N ASP A 98 -23.91 -7.14 12.69
CA ASP A 98 -24.72 -8.34 12.95
C ASP A 98 -24.66 -8.81 14.42
N THR A 99 -25.39 -8.20 15.35
CA THR A 99 -25.75 -8.88 16.61
C THR A 99 -27.08 -8.40 17.19
N THR A 100 -28.13 -8.31 16.37
CA THR A 100 -29.54 -8.23 16.80
C THR A 100 -30.35 -8.66 15.58
N GLN A 101 -30.99 -9.84 15.48
CA GLN A 101 -32.04 -10.38 16.34
C GLN A 101 -32.34 -11.86 15.96
N SER A 102 -32.29 -12.76 16.95
CA SER A 102 -33.31 -13.78 17.22
C SER A 102 -32.99 -14.36 18.60
N PRO A 103 -33.95 -14.36 19.55
CA PRO A 103 -34.63 -15.63 19.78
C PRO A 103 -36.14 -15.50 20.07
N ALA A 104 -36.81 -16.62 19.74
CA ALA A 104 -38.14 -17.11 20.14
C ALA A 104 -39.38 -16.30 19.72
#